data_AF-X1N793-F1
#
_entry.id   AF-X1N793-F1
#
_cell.length_a   1.000
_cell.length_b   1.000
_cell.length_c   1.000
_cell.angle_alpha   90.00
_cell.angle_beta   90.00
_cell.angle_gamma   90.00
#
_symmetry.space_group_name_H-M   'P 1'
#
loop_
_entity.id
_entity.type
_entity.pdbx_description
1 polymer ?
#
loop_
_entity_poly.entity_id
_entity_poly.type
_entity_poly.pdbx_seq_one_letter_code
_entity_poly.pdbx_strand_id
1 'polypeptide(L)' 'HINHPKVSMEQVTHITIESSERLLVHADGELLGECPASFWLMPAALNVVV' A
#
# COMPACT_ATOMS: atom_id res chain seq x y z
N HIS A 1 -17.74 -4.10 4.54
CA HIS A 1 -17.68 -5.29 5.42
C HIS A 1 -16.30 -5.34 6.06
N ILE A 2 -16.01 -4.42 6.99
CA ILE A 2 -14.69 -4.28 7.63
C ILE A 2 -14.61 -4.99 8.99
N ASN A 3 -15.74 -5.52 9.49
CA ASN A 3 -15.83 -6.17 10.81
C ASN A 3 -15.78 -7.71 10.74
N HIS A 4 -15.39 -8.28 9.59
CA HIS A 4 -15.31 -9.73 9.44
C HIS A 4 -14.02 -10.25 10.06
N PRO A 5 -14.03 -11.38 10.79
CA PRO A 5 -12.85 -11.88 11.51
C PRO A 5 -11.65 -12.25 10.60
N LYS A 6 -11.87 -12.41 9.29
CA LYS A 6 -10.80 -12.66 8.30
C LYS A 6 -10.26 -11.39 7.63
N VAL A 7 -10.65 -10.22 8.12
CA VAL A 7 -10.19 -8.92 7.62
C VAL A 7 -9.48 -8.21 8.77
N SER A 8 -8.20 -7.93 8.60
CA SER A 8 -7.45 -7.01 9.45
C SER A 8 -7.41 -5.64 8.80
N MET A 9 -7.52 -4.58 9.60
CA MET A 9 -7.45 -3.20 9.15
C MET A 9 -6.56 -2.42 10.11
N GLU A 10 -5.52 -1.80 9.56
CA GLU A 10 -4.55 -0.99 10.31
C GLU A 10 -4.42 0.37 9.63
N GLN A 11 -4.13 1.41 10.42
CA GLN A 11 -3.84 2.76 9.91
C GLN A 11 -2.39 3.12 10.26
N VAL A 12 -1.58 3.34 9.22
CA VAL A 12 -0.16 3.65 9.36
C VAL A 12 0.25 4.68 8.30
N THR A 13 1.30 5.47 8.59
CA THR A 13 1.91 6.40 7.63
C THR A 13 3.11 5.79 6.90
N HIS A 14 3.60 4.63 7.36
CA HIS A 14 4.68 3.90 6.73
C HIS A 14 4.49 2.40 6.94
N ILE A 15 4.76 1.61 5.91
CA ILE A 15 4.67 0.14 5.95
C ILE A 15 5.65 -0.50 4.95
N THR A 16 6.21 -1.63 5.33
CA THR A 16 6.95 -2.52 4.43
C THR A 16 6.19 -3.84 4.31
N ILE A 17 6.03 -4.32 3.08
CA ILE A 17 5.41 -5.59 2.76
C ILE A 17 6.52 -6.54 2.30
N GLU A 18 6.60 -7.69 2.96
CA GLU A 18 7.54 -8.77 2.65
C GLU A 18 6.75 -10.07 2.43
N SER A 19 7.28 -10.94 1.59
CA SER A 19 6.69 -12.25 1.30
C SER A 19 7.79 -13.22 0.91
N SER A 20 7.65 -14.48 1.31
CA SER A 20 8.50 -15.57 0.81
C SER A 20 8.22 -15.90 -0.66
N GLU A 21 6.98 -15.69 -1.09
CA GLU A 21 6.53 -15.89 -2.47
C GLU A 21 6.66 -14.60 -3.27
N ARG A 22 6.89 -14.73 -4.59
CA ARG A 22 6.94 -13.60 -5.51
C ARG A 22 5.57 -12.94 -5.64
N LEU A 23 5.44 -11.75 -5.07
CA LEU A 23 4.22 -10.93 -5.17
C LEU A 23 4.47 -9.70 -6.04
N LEU A 24 3.66 -9.54 -7.08
CA LEU A 24 3.71 -8.38 -7.97
C LEU A 24 2.99 -7.18 -7.33
N VAL A 25 3.57 -6.00 -7.47
CA VAL A 25 3.04 -4.73 -6.95
C VAL A 25 2.47 -3.92 -8.10
N HIS A 26 1.19 -3.60 -8.02
CA HIS A 26 0.49 -2.75 -8.97
C HIS A 26 -0.02 -1.49 -8.28
N ALA A 27 0.08 -0.34 -8.95
CA ALA A 27 -0.49 0.93 -8.51
C ALA A 27 -1.04 1.69 -9.72
N ASP A 28 -2.22 2.32 -9.56
CA ASP A 28 -2.87 3.14 -10.59
C ASP A 28 -2.99 2.49 -11.98
N GLY A 29 -3.12 1.16 -12.01
CA GLY A 29 -3.23 0.37 -13.24
C GLY A 29 -1.90 -0.07 -13.87
N GLU A 30 -0.76 0.31 -13.29
CA GLU A 30 0.58 -0.03 -13.79
C GLU A 30 1.31 -1.05 -12.90
N LEU A 31 2.21 -1.85 -13.49
CA LEU A 31 3.09 -2.77 -12.76
C LEU A 31 4.33 -2.00 -12.28
N LEU A 32 4.51 -1.90 -10.97
CA LEU A 32 5.66 -1.21 -10.37
C LEU A 32 6.86 -2.13 -10.12
N GLY A 33 6.61 -3.42 -9.92
CA GLY A 33 7.65 -4.41 -9.60
C GLY A 33 7.13 -5.55 -8.73
N GLU A 34 7.94 -5.99 -7.79
CA GLU A 34 7.63 -7.10 -6.87
C GLU A 34 8.10 -6.80 -5.44
N CYS A 35 7.62 -7.59 -4.48
CA CYS A 35 8.05 -7.48 -3.08
C CYS A 35 9.53 -7.90 -2.89
N PRO A 36 10.24 -7.35 -1.89
CA PRO A 36 9.73 -6.45 -0.84
C PRO A 36 9.45 -5.03 -1.33
N ALA A 37 8.40 -4.41 -0.79
CA ALA A 37 7.99 -3.06 -1.16
C ALA A 37 7.65 -2.22 0.07
N SER A 38 8.13 -0.99 0.12
CA SER A 38 7.87 -0.04 1.19
C SER A 38 7.04 1.13 0.69
N PHE A 39 6.05 1.52 1.50
CA PHE A 39 5.13 2.61 1.22
C PHE A 39 5.23 3.64 2.36
N TRP A 40 5.18 4.92 2.03
CA TRP A 40 5.09 6.00 3.01
C TRP A 40 4.14 7.08 2.52
N LEU A 41 3.36 7.62 3.44
CA LEU A 41 2.49 8.75 3.18
C LEU A 41 3.35 10.00 3.13
N MET A 42 3.20 10.78 2.06
CA MET A 42 3.87 12.06 1.88
C MET A 42 2.83 13.19 2.02
N PRO A 43 2.67 13.79 3.22
CA PRO A 43 1.62 14.74 3.48
C PRO A 43 1.80 15.99 2.61
N ALA A 44 0.70 16.53 2.09
CA ALA A 44 0.71 17.73 1.25
C ALA A 44 1.70 17.67 0.07
N ALA A 45 1.90 16.47 -0.51
CA ALA A 45 2.80 16.25 -1.64
C ALA A 45 2.46 17.11 -2.86
N LEU A 46 1.18 17.45 -3.05
CA LEU A 46 0.70 18.21 -4.18
C LEU A 46 -0.38 19.20 -3.75
N ASN A 47 -0.33 20.41 -4.31
CA ASN A 47 -1.42 21.38 -4.25
C ASN A 47 -2.39 21.10 -5.39
N VAL A 48 -3.64 20.80 -5.06
CA VAL A 48 -4.69 20.51 -6.03
C VAL A 48 -5.79 21.57 -5.94
N VAL A 49 -6.42 21.88 -7.08
CA VAL A 49 -7.65 22.69 -7.12
C VAL A 49 -8.82 21.78 -6.80
N VAL A 50 -9.62 22.15 -5.80
CA VAL A 50 -10.81 21.43 -5.32
C VAL A 50 -12.08 22.21 -5.56
#